data_AF-A0A6L6EQX2-F1
#
_entry.id   AF-A0A6L6EQX2-F1
#
_cell.length_a   1.000
_cell.length_b   1.000
_cell.length_c   1.000
_cell.angle_alpha   90.00
_cell.angle_beta   90.00
_cell.angle_gamma   90.00
#
_symmetry.space_group_name_H-M   'P 1'
#
loop_
_entity.id
_entity.type
_entity.pdbx_description
1 polymer ?
#
loop_
_entity_poly.entity_id
_entity_poly.type
_entity_poly.pdbx_seq_one_letter_code
_entity_poly.pdbx_strand_id
1 'polypeptide(L)'
;MTAAGVGYCAAVVLAALFATASIAKLRDLPATLTQFTDLGLPRPGVFTRIVPLAELALVTLLLVVPAVGAIFALVTLAFFTTFLVGRVRAGITAPCACFGATVSTPLSRVDIVRNLMLMALAGLVLMATRPIAPAPLDLLAIGIVIAVGAGLLAVLRRR
;
A
#
# COMPACT_ATOMS: atom_id res chain seq x y z
N MET A 1 -12.61 -7.30 21.69
CA MET A 1 -12.31 -6.86 20.31
C MET A 1 -13.39 -5.90 19.90
N THR A 2 -13.03 -4.69 19.46
CA THR A 2 -14.04 -3.73 18.97
C THR A 2 -13.81 -3.46 17.49
N ALA A 3 -14.90 -3.27 16.72
CA ALA A 3 -14.78 -2.98 15.30
C ALA A 3 -13.94 -1.70 15.05
N ALA A 4 -14.08 -0.69 15.91
CA ALA A 4 -13.30 0.54 15.84
C ALA A 4 -11.82 0.33 16.16
N GLY A 5 -11.49 -0.51 17.17
CA GLY A 5 -10.12 -0.83 17.52
C GLY A 5 -9.40 -1.60 16.41
N VAL A 6 -10.06 -2.61 15.82
CA VAL A 6 -9.54 -3.35 14.66
C VAL A 6 -9.33 -2.42 13.47
N GLY A 7 -10.28 -1.51 13.20
CA GLY A 7 -10.15 -0.52 12.13
C GLY A 7 -8.97 0.42 12.33
N TYR A 8 -8.74 0.90 13.56
CA TYR A 8 -7.62 1.79 13.85
C TYR A 8 -6.28 1.06 13.78
N CYS A 9 -6.20 -0.19 14.25
CA CYS A 9 -5.04 -1.05 14.04
C CYS A 9 -4.71 -1.20 12.54
N ALA A 10 -5.72 -1.45 11.71
CA ALA A 10 -5.54 -1.51 10.25
C ALA A 10 -5.03 -0.18 9.68
N ALA A 11 -5.47 0.96 10.24
CA ALA A 11 -5.03 2.30 9.82
C ALA A 11 -3.55 2.49 10.11
N VAL A 12 -3.10 2.11 11.31
CA VAL A 12 -1.69 2.17 11.73
C VAL A 12 -0.82 1.28 10.84
N VAL A 13 -1.29 0.08 10.51
CA VAL A 13 -0.57 -0.86 9.63
C VAL A 13 -0.45 -0.29 8.22
N LEU A 14 -1.54 0.23 7.64
CA LEU A 14 -1.50 0.87 6.33
C LEU A 14 -0.61 2.11 6.34
N ALA A 15 -0.68 2.94 7.38
CA ALA A 15 0.18 4.10 7.54
C ALA A 15 1.66 3.69 7.59
N ALA A 16 2.02 2.64 8.33
CA ALA A 16 3.39 2.13 8.36
C ALA A 16 3.86 1.64 6.98
N LEU A 17 2.99 0.96 6.22
CA LEU A 17 3.31 0.51 4.86
C LEU A 17 3.50 1.67 3.88
N PHE A 18 2.61 2.65 3.87
CA PHE A 18 2.75 3.84 3.02
C PHE A 18 3.95 4.71 3.43
N ALA A 19 4.23 4.82 4.73
CA ALA A 19 5.40 5.54 5.23
C ALA A 19 6.71 4.87 4.77
N THR A 20 6.83 3.55 4.92
CA THR A 20 8.01 2.82 4.45
C THR A 20 8.17 2.92 2.94
N ALA A 21 7.08 2.79 2.17
CA ALA A 21 7.08 2.96 0.72
C ALA A 21 7.50 4.37 0.29
N SER A 22 7.00 5.41 0.96
CA SER A 22 7.35 6.81 0.67
C SER A 22 8.81 7.10 1.01
N ILE A 23 9.26 6.69 2.19
CA ILE A 23 10.65 6.89 2.63
C ILE A 23 11.61 6.20 1.66
N ALA A 24 11.30 4.99 1.22
CA ALA A 24 12.12 4.28 0.24
C ALA A 24 12.22 5.04 -1.09
N LYS A 25 11.12 5.61 -1.60
CA LYS A 25 11.13 6.40 -2.85
C LYS A 25 11.89 7.72 -2.71
N LEU A 26 11.77 8.39 -1.56
CA LEU A 26 12.46 9.66 -1.29
C LEU A 26 13.96 9.48 -1.05
N ARG A 27 14.37 8.33 -0.50
CA ARG A 27 15.79 8.00 -0.29
C ARG A 27 16.56 7.80 -1.60
N ASP A 28 15.90 7.27 -2.63
CA ASP A 28 16.50 7.03 -3.94
C ASP A 28 15.58 7.49 -5.07
N LEU A 29 15.53 8.82 -5.26
CA LEU A 29 14.77 9.46 -6.33
C LEU A 29 15.24 9.03 -7.73
N PRO A 30 16.56 8.92 -8.03
CA PRO A 30 17.03 8.43 -9.33
C PRO A 30 16.53 7.01 -9.62
N ALA A 31 16.63 6.07 -8.68
CA ALA A 31 16.12 4.71 -8.89
C ALA A 31 14.59 4.71 -9.08
N THR A 32 13.87 5.51 -8.30
CA THR A 32 12.40 5.66 -8.44
C THR A 32 12.02 6.21 -9.82
N LEU A 33 12.77 7.18 -10.34
CA LEU A 33 12.59 7.73 -11.70
C LEU A 33 12.79 6.66 -12.77
N THR A 34 13.89 5.90 -12.69
CA THR A 34 14.17 4.80 -13.63
C THR A 34 13.05 3.77 -13.60
N GLN A 35 12.64 3.31 -12.42
CA GLN A 35 11.56 2.32 -12.31
C GLN A 35 10.22 2.85 -12.83
N PHE A 36 9.87 4.13 -12.60
CA PHE A 36 8.66 4.71 -13.18
C PHE A 36 8.74 4.85 -14.71
N THR A 37 9.94 5.08 -15.24
CA THR A 37 10.20 5.11 -16.68
C THR A 37 10.06 3.71 -17.29
N ASP A 38 10.62 2.68 -16.65
CA ASP A 38 10.53 1.28 -17.07
C ASP A 38 9.09 0.75 -16.98
N LEU A 39 8.34 1.19 -15.96
CA LEU A 39 6.91 0.97 -15.85
C LEU A 39 6.11 1.80 -16.86
N GLY A 40 6.75 2.66 -17.66
CA GLY A 40 6.14 3.51 -18.70
C GLY A 40 5.05 4.44 -18.19
N LEU A 41 5.26 5.05 -17.01
CA LEU A 41 4.42 6.15 -16.57
C LEU A 41 4.60 7.35 -17.51
N PRO A 42 3.52 8.06 -17.88
CA PRO A 42 3.64 9.33 -18.58
C PRO A 42 4.29 10.36 -17.64
N ARG A 43 5.34 11.06 -18.10
CA ARG A 43 6.06 12.09 -17.30
C ARG A 43 6.60 11.54 -15.96
N PRO A 44 7.49 10.53 -15.98
CA PRO A 44 7.92 9.84 -14.77
C PRO A 44 8.56 10.78 -13.74
N GLY A 45 9.29 11.83 -14.18
CA GLY A 45 9.89 12.84 -13.30
C GLY A 45 8.91 13.62 -12.42
N VAL A 46 7.66 13.82 -12.87
CA VAL A 46 6.61 14.46 -12.06
C VAL A 46 6.11 13.47 -11.01
N PHE A 47 5.81 12.24 -11.43
CA PHE A 47 5.29 11.20 -10.55
C PHE A 47 6.30 10.75 -9.49
N THR A 48 7.61 10.82 -9.76
CA THR A 48 8.68 10.53 -8.79
C THR A 48 8.55 11.35 -7.50
N ARG A 49 7.96 12.55 -7.54
CA ARG A 49 7.73 13.39 -6.35
C ARG A 49 6.29 13.38 -5.88
N ILE A 50 5.33 13.36 -6.80
CA ILE A 50 3.90 13.38 -6.45
C ILE A 50 3.50 12.12 -5.69
N VAL A 51 3.97 10.94 -6.12
CA VAL A 51 3.59 9.67 -5.49
C VAL A 51 4.03 9.62 -4.03
N PRO A 52 5.31 9.87 -3.66
CA PRO A 52 5.71 9.90 -2.26
C PRO A 52 4.97 10.97 -1.43
N LEU A 53 4.71 12.14 -2.00
CA LEU A 53 3.94 13.18 -1.29
C LEU A 53 2.50 12.74 -1.00
N ALA A 54 1.85 12.08 -1.96
CA ALA A 54 0.52 11.50 -1.78
C ALA A 54 0.54 10.38 -0.72
N GLU A 55 1.60 9.57 -0.70
CA GLU A 55 1.81 8.53 0.33
C GLU A 55 1.99 9.13 1.72
N LEU A 56 2.75 10.22 1.88
CA LEU A 56 2.85 10.93 3.17
C LEU A 56 1.51 11.54 3.59
N ALA A 57 0.76 12.12 2.65
CA ALA A 57 -0.58 12.61 2.94
C ALA A 57 -1.52 11.49 3.41
N LEU A 58 -1.43 10.30 2.81
CA LEU A 58 -2.15 9.10 3.26
C LEU A 58 -1.79 8.72 4.70
N VAL A 59 -0.51 8.72 5.04
CA VAL A 59 -0.03 8.43 6.41
C VAL A 59 -0.68 9.39 7.41
N THR A 60 -0.62 10.70 7.14
CA THR A 60 -1.20 11.71 8.02
C THR A 60 -2.72 11.55 8.14
N LEU A 61 -3.42 11.36 7.01
CA LEU A 61 -4.87 11.22 7.01
C LEU A 61 -5.32 9.95 7.75
N LEU A 62 -4.65 8.82 7.56
CA LEU A 62 -4.99 7.56 8.24
C LEU A 62 -4.86 7.66 9.77
N LEU A 63 -3.90 8.44 10.26
CA LEU A 63 -3.64 8.59 11.69
C LEU A 63 -4.51 9.68 12.35
N VAL A 64 -4.81 10.77 11.63
CA VAL A 64 -5.53 11.92 12.19
C VAL A 64 -7.04 11.82 11.94
N VAL A 65 -7.44 11.46 10.72
CA VAL A 65 -8.85 11.35 10.30
C VAL A 65 -9.07 10.03 9.54
N PRO A 66 -9.12 8.90 10.26
CA PRO A 66 -8.98 7.57 9.63
C PRO A 66 -10.00 7.30 8.53
N ALA A 67 -11.24 7.78 8.66
CA ALA A 67 -12.27 7.62 7.63
C ALA A 67 -11.89 8.31 6.29
N VAL A 68 -11.33 9.53 6.35
CA VAL A 68 -10.86 10.25 5.15
C VAL A 68 -9.62 9.57 4.58
N GLY A 69 -8.69 9.16 5.46
CA GLY A 69 -7.51 8.40 5.07
C GLY A 69 -7.86 7.07 4.39
N ALA A 70 -8.89 6.37 4.86
CA ALA A 70 -9.38 5.12 4.26
C ALA A 70 -9.92 5.32 2.84
N ILE A 71 -10.75 6.34 2.63
CA ILE A 71 -11.28 6.68 1.30
C ILE A 71 -10.13 7.03 0.35
N PHE A 72 -9.21 7.89 0.80
CA PHE A 72 -8.06 8.27 -0.01
C PHE A 72 -7.15 7.07 -0.32
N ALA A 73 -6.97 6.15 0.63
CA ALA A 73 -6.21 4.92 0.45
C ALA A 73 -6.88 4.00 -0.57
N LEU A 74 -8.20 3.82 -0.49
CA LEU A 74 -8.97 3.01 -1.44
C LEU A 74 -8.86 3.57 -2.87
N VAL A 75 -9.03 4.88 -3.05
CA VAL A 75 -8.90 5.53 -4.36
C VAL A 75 -7.49 5.35 -4.91
N THR A 76 -6.48 5.58 -4.08
CA THR A 76 -5.07 5.45 -4.47
C THR A 76 -4.71 4.01 -4.84
N LEU A 77 -5.12 3.04 -4.02
CA LEU A 77 -4.90 1.62 -4.27
C LEU A 77 -5.67 1.14 -5.50
N ALA A 78 -6.90 1.60 -5.72
CA ALA A 78 -7.68 1.27 -6.92
C ALA A 78 -7.00 1.82 -8.18
N PHE A 79 -6.50 3.06 -8.14
CA PHE A 79 -5.74 3.66 -9.23
C PHE A 79 -4.48 2.83 -9.55
N PHE A 80 -3.65 2.54 -8.54
CA PHE A 80 -2.44 1.74 -8.74
C PHE A 80 -2.76 0.31 -9.20
N THR A 81 -3.81 -0.30 -8.67
CA THR A 81 -4.21 -1.66 -9.08
C THR A 81 -4.65 -1.69 -10.54
N THR A 82 -5.45 -0.71 -10.98
CA THR A 82 -5.88 -0.59 -12.38
C THR A 82 -4.68 -0.37 -13.30
N PHE A 83 -3.75 0.49 -12.89
CA PHE A 83 -2.50 0.70 -13.62
C PHE A 83 -1.69 -0.60 -13.73
N LEU A 84 -1.44 -1.30 -12.61
CA LEU A 84 -0.69 -2.55 -12.59
C LEU A 84 -1.35 -3.65 -13.44
N VAL A 85 -2.69 -3.78 -13.40
CA VAL A 85 -3.44 -4.70 -14.27
C VAL A 85 -3.15 -4.40 -15.74
N GLY A 86 -3.17 -3.12 -16.14
CA GLY A 86 -2.83 -2.71 -17.49
C GLY A 86 -1.40 -3.10 -17.90
N ARG A 87 -0.42 -2.87 -17.02
CA ARG A 87 1.00 -3.19 -17.32
C ARG A 87 1.28 -4.69 -17.34
N VAL A 88 0.67 -5.46 -16.43
CA VAL A 88 0.74 -6.94 -16.45
C VAL A 88 0.12 -7.49 -17.73
N ARG A 89 -1.03 -6.96 -18.16
CA ARG A 89 -1.67 -7.37 -19.43
C ARG A 89 -0.82 -7.00 -20.66
N ALA A 90 -0.08 -5.91 -20.60
CA ALA A 90 0.87 -5.50 -21.62
C ALA A 90 2.19 -6.29 -21.60
N GLY A 91 2.36 -7.27 -20.70
CA GLY A 91 3.55 -8.13 -20.62
C GLY A 91 4.78 -7.44 -20.03
N ILE A 92 4.60 -6.32 -19.32
CA ILE A 92 5.72 -5.57 -18.76
C ILE A 92 6.21 -6.24 -17.48
N THR A 93 7.50 -6.55 -17.45
CA THR A 93 8.17 -7.24 -16.34
C THR A 93 9.03 -6.32 -15.48
N ALA A 94 9.05 -5.01 -15.79
CA ALA A 94 9.75 -4.02 -14.98
C ALA A 94 9.32 -4.10 -13.50
N PRO A 95 10.24 -3.94 -12.55
CA PRO A 95 9.92 -4.09 -11.13
C PRO A 95 8.90 -3.05 -10.65
N CYS A 96 8.05 -3.47 -9.70
CA CYS A 96 6.99 -2.61 -9.18
C CYS A 96 7.54 -1.59 -8.19
N ALA A 97 7.72 -0.35 -8.64
CA ALA A 97 8.14 0.78 -7.81
C ALA A 97 7.14 1.20 -6.72
N CYS A 98 5.91 0.67 -6.72
CA CYS A 98 4.83 1.16 -5.85
C CYS A 98 5.12 0.99 -4.35
N PHE A 99 5.98 0.03 -3.96
CA PHE A 99 6.33 -0.22 -2.55
C PHE A 99 7.78 0.13 -2.19
N GLY A 100 8.40 0.99 -3.01
CA GLY A 100 9.80 1.42 -2.83
C GLY A 100 10.77 0.67 -3.73
N ALA A 101 11.92 1.30 -3.99
CA ALA A 101 12.90 0.84 -4.98
C ALA A 101 13.65 -0.45 -4.58
N THR A 102 13.44 -0.96 -3.36
CA THR A 102 14.15 -2.12 -2.80
C THR A 102 13.65 -3.48 -3.30
N VAL A 103 12.52 -3.54 -4.01
CA VAL A 103 11.95 -4.78 -4.51
C VAL A 103 12.26 -4.93 -6.00
N SER A 104 13.31 -5.69 -6.32
CA SER A 104 13.77 -5.99 -7.69
C SER A 104 13.04 -7.18 -8.35
N THR A 105 11.97 -7.68 -7.73
CA THR A 105 11.19 -8.78 -8.33
C THR A 105 10.36 -8.27 -9.50
N PRO A 106 10.30 -9.02 -10.62
CA PRO A 106 9.52 -8.64 -11.78
C PRO A 106 8.04 -8.50 -11.42
N LEU A 107 7.36 -7.56 -12.08
CA LEU A 107 5.94 -7.32 -11.86
C LEU A 107 5.13 -8.60 -12.10
N SER A 108 4.25 -8.92 -11.15
CA SER A 108 3.51 -10.18 -11.17
C SER A 108 2.03 -9.99 -10.79
N ARG A 109 1.21 -11.02 -11.04
CA ARG A 109 -0.18 -11.05 -10.54
C ARG A 109 -0.26 -11.00 -9.02
N VAL A 110 0.81 -11.36 -8.32
CA VAL A 110 0.88 -11.28 -6.85
C VAL A 110 0.84 -9.82 -6.37
N ASP A 111 1.37 -8.88 -7.15
CA ASP A 111 1.32 -7.46 -6.80
C ASP A 111 -0.12 -6.91 -6.82
N ILE A 112 -0.96 -7.44 -7.71
CA ILE A 112 -2.39 -7.13 -7.77
C ILE A 112 -3.09 -7.70 -6.52
N VAL A 113 -2.83 -8.97 -6.18
CA VAL A 113 -3.40 -9.61 -4.98
C VAL A 113 -3.01 -8.86 -3.70
N ARG A 114 -1.74 -8.43 -3.59
CA ARG A 114 -1.28 -7.59 -2.48
C ARG A 114 -2.10 -6.31 -2.38
N ASN A 115 -2.28 -5.57 -3.48
CA ASN A 115 -3.05 -4.33 -3.44
C ASN A 115 -4.52 -4.58 -3.06
N LEU A 116 -5.14 -5.67 -3.53
CA LEU A 116 -6.50 -6.03 -3.12
C LEU A 116 -6.60 -6.33 -1.62
N MET A 117 -5.59 -6.98 -1.03
CA MET A 117 -5.53 -7.18 0.43
C MET A 117 -5.38 -5.86 1.17
N LEU A 118 -4.57 -4.92 0.67
CA LEU A 118 -4.44 -3.59 1.24
C LEU A 118 -5.74 -2.78 1.12
N MET A 119 -6.50 -2.95 0.03
CA MET A 119 -7.83 -2.37 -0.11
C MET A 119 -8.81 -2.95 0.92
N ALA A 120 -8.75 -4.26 1.18
CA ALA A 120 -9.56 -4.88 2.24
C ALA A 120 -9.20 -4.32 3.63
N LEU A 121 -7.91 -4.12 3.93
CA LEU A 121 -7.48 -3.43 5.15
C LEU A 121 -8.00 -1.99 5.21
N ALA A 122 -7.98 -1.26 4.09
CA ALA A 122 -8.51 0.11 4.04
C ALA A 122 -10.03 0.13 4.29
N GLY A 123 -10.75 -0.91 3.85
CA GLY A 123 -12.16 -1.12 4.21
C GLY A 123 -12.38 -1.30 5.72
N LEU A 124 -11.48 -2.01 6.42
CA LEU A 124 -11.55 -2.12 7.88
C LEU A 124 -11.32 -0.77 8.57
N VAL A 125 -10.47 0.10 8.01
CA VAL A 125 -10.22 1.44 8.57
C VAL A 125 -11.49 2.30 8.62
N LEU A 126 -12.45 2.10 7.71
CA LEU A 126 -13.74 2.82 7.74
C LEU A 126 -14.52 2.59 9.04
N MET A 127 -14.21 1.53 9.78
CA MET A 127 -14.82 1.26 11.08
C MET A 127 -14.23 2.12 12.22
N ALA A 128 -13.11 2.81 11.99
CA ALA A 128 -12.49 3.73 12.92
C ALA A 128 -12.89 5.19 12.62
N THR A 129 -13.76 5.74 13.45
CA THR A 129 -14.21 7.14 13.32
C THR A 129 -13.28 8.14 13.99
N ARG A 130 -12.43 7.68 14.92
CA ARG A 130 -11.50 8.50 15.70
C ARG A 130 -10.27 7.71 16.11
N PRO A 131 -9.13 8.38 16.39
CA PRO A 131 -7.96 7.74 16.98
C PRO A 131 -8.29 7.16 18.36
N ILE A 132 -7.97 5.89 18.58
CA ILE A 132 -8.23 5.18 19.84
C ILE A 132 -6.99 4.35 20.20
N ALA A 133 -6.67 4.24 21.49
CA ALA A 133 -5.63 3.31 21.94
C ALA A 133 -6.11 1.86 21.73
N PRO A 134 -5.44 1.05 20.89
CA PRO A 134 -5.90 -0.30 20.57
C PRO A 134 -5.78 -1.23 21.78
N ALA A 135 -6.76 -2.11 21.98
CA ALA A 135 -6.66 -3.15 23.00
C ALA A 135 -5.72 -4.29 22.55
N PRO A 136 -5.14 -5.08 23.47
CA PRO A 136 -4.27 -6.21 23.12
C PRO A 136 -4.93 -7.23 22.16
N LEU A 137 -6.24 -7.45 22.30
CA LEU A 137 -7.01 -8.33 21.42
C LEU A 137 -7.15 -7.77 19.99
N ASP A 138 -7.19 -6.45 19.83
CA ASP A 138 -7.25 -5.81 18.51
C ASP A 138 -5.89 -5.91 17.80
N LEU A 139 -4.78 -5.83 18.56
CA LEU A 139 -3.41 -6.08 18.08
C LEU A 139 -3.20 -7.54 17.66
N LEU A 140 -3.72 -8.50 18.44
CA LEU A 140 -3.68 -9.91 18.08
C LEU A 140 -4.44 -10.19 16.78
N ALA A 141 -5.65 -9.64 16.66
CA ALA A 141 -6.47 -9.82 15.47
C ALA A 141 -5.81 -9.27 14.20
N ILE A 142 -5.26 -8.05 14.26
CA ILE A 142 -4.55 -7.49 13.09
C ILE A 142 -3.26 -8.26 12.80
N GLY A 143 -2.55 -8.72 13.83
CA GLY A 143 -1.35 -9.56 13.67
C GLY A 143 -1.65 -10.85 12.92
N ILE A 144 -2.77 -11.51 13.24
CA ILE A 144 -3.24 -12.71 12.53
C ILE A 144 -3.56 -12.38 11.06
N VAL A 145 -4.29 -11.28 10.80
CA VAL A 145 -4.61 -10.86 9.42
C VAL A 145 -3.35 -10.62 8.60
N ILE A 146 -2.34 -9.94 9.18
CA ILE A 146 -1.05 -9.70 8.52
C ILE A 146 -0.33 -11.02 8.25
N ALA A 147 -0.23 -11.91 9.24
CA ALA A 147 0.47 -13.18 9.11
C ALA A 147 -0.17 -14.06 8.03
N VAL A 148 -1.49 -14.15 8.00
CA VAL A 148 -2.24 -14.90 6.98
C VAL A 148 -2.04 -14.28 5.59
N GLY A 149 -2.16 -12.96 5.46
CA GLY A 149 -1.94 -12.25 4.21
C GLY A 149 -0.52 -12.43 3.66
N ALA A 150 0.50 -12.28 4.53
CA ALA A 150 1.90 -12.50 4.17
C ALA A 150 2.17 -13.94 3.76
N GLY A 151 1.63 -14.92 4.48
CA GLY A 151 1.71 -16.34 4.15
C GLY A 151 1.08 -16.65 2.79
N LEU A 152 -0.11 -16.12 2.51
CA LEU A 152 -0.79 -16.29 1.23
C LEU A 152 0.03 -15.67 0.08
N LEU A 153 0.55 -14.45 0.24
CA LEU A 153 1.41 -13.83 -0.76
C LEU A 153 2.70 -14.63 -0.98
N ALA A 154 3.31 -15.17 0.07
CA ALA A 154 4.50 -16.02 -0.03
C ALA A 154 4.21 -17.32 -0.80
N VAL A 155 3.05 -17.95 -0.58
CA VAL A 155 2.61 -19.13 -1.33
C VAL A 155 2.36 -18.78 -2.80
N LEU A 156 1.69 -17.66 -3.08
CA LEU A 156 1.41 -17.22 -4.44
C LEU A 156 2.67 -16.85 -5.23
N ARG A 157 3.73 -16.36 -4.56
CA ARG A 157 5.04 -16.09 -5.22
C ARG A 157 5.84 -17.34 -5.54
N ARG A 158 5.53 -18.48 -4.91
CA ARG A 158 6.21 -19.76 -5.14
C ARG A 158 5.57 -20.57 -6.29
N ARG A 159 4.41 -20.16 -6.78
CA ARG A 159 3.69 -20.78 -7.89
C ARG A 159 3.95 -20.02 -9.18
#